data_AF-A0A916FIQ5-F1
#
_entry.id   AF-A0A916FIQ5-F1
#
_cell.length_a   1.000
_cell.length_b   1.000
_cell.length_c   1.000
_cell.angle_alpha   90.00
_cell.angle_beta   90.00
_cell.angle_gamma   90.00
#
_symmetry.space_group_name_H-M   'P 1'
#
loop_
_entity.id
_entity.type
_entity.pdbx_description
1 polymer ?
#
loop_
_entity_poly.entity_id
_entity_poly.type
_entity_poly.pdbx_seq_one_letter_code
_entity_poly.pdbx_strand_id
1 'polypeptide(L)'
;MIEINQTIFGGLCLIGALALTLAWPLGPRRGNHILLSVIIVALFLLAAYNLIPVTWIPTTETWKVILIGVGLGLLAVLYRDVRRFLRYFRNKVYRVTHPYYWYGRYYRRRRRSY
;
A
#
# COMPACT_ATOMS: atom_id res chain seq x y z
N MET A 1 -4.66 -24.10 -25.52
CA MET A 1 -3.81 -23.16 -24.77
C MET A 1 -4.59 -21.87 -24.63
N ILE A 2 -4.91 -21.44 -23.40
CA ILE A 2 -5.58 -20.16 -23.19
C ILE A 2 -4.52 -19.08 -23.42
N GLU A 3 -4.63 -18.33 -24.51
CA GLU A 3 -3.84 -17.12 -24.72
C GLU A 3 -4.32 -16.08 -23.70
N ILE A 4 -3.68 -16.05 -22.53
CA ILE A 4 -3.93 -15.01 -21.55
C ILE A 4 -3.42 -13.71 -22.18
N ASN A 5 -4.34 -12.87 -22.63
CA ASN A 5 -4.05 -11.56 -23.18
C ASN A 5 -3.23 -10.78 -22.15
N GLN A 6 -1.97 -10.46 -22.50
CA GLN A 6 -0.99 -9.86 -21.56
C GLN A 6 -1.51 -8.56 -20.95
N THR A 7 -2.34 -7.83 -21.69
CA THR A 7 -3.00 -6.60 -21.21
C THR A 7 -3.95 -6.86 -20.03
N ILE A 8 -4.69 -7.98 -20.05
CA ILE A 8 -5.60 -8.37 -18.96
C ILE A 8 -4.80 -8.73 -17.71
N PHE A 9 -3.69 -9.46 -17.88
CA PHE A 9 -2.81 -9.82 -16.77
C PHE A 9 -2.16 -8.59 -16.12
N GLY A 10 -1.68 -7.64 -16.94
CA GLY A 10 -1.16 -6.37 -16.46
C GLY A 10 -2.23 -5.55 -15.73
N GLY A 11 -3.45 -5.50 -16.26
CA GLY A 11 -4.59 -4.85 -15.62
C GLY A 11 -4.94 -5.46 -14.25
N LEU A 12 -4.95 -6.79 -14.13
CA LEU A 12 -5.17 -7.47 -12.86
C LEU A 12 -4.06 -7.18 -11.84
N CYS A 13 -2.80 -7.14 -12.28
CA CYS A 13 -1.68 -6.75 -11.40
C CYS A 13 -1.83 -5.31 -10.89
N LEU A 14 -2.25 -4.38 -11.75
CA LEU A 14 -2.47 -2.99 -11.38
C LEU A 14 -3.62 -2.85 -10.37
N ILE A 15 -4.75 -3.50 -10.63
CA ILE A 15 -5.90 -3.52 -9.70
C ILE A 15 -5.50 -4.17 -8.37
N GLY A 16 -4.75 -5.26 -8.41
CA GLY A 16 -4.22 -5.94 -7.22
C GLY A 16 -3.30 -5.03 -6.39
N ALA A 17 -2.40 -4.30 -7.05
CA ALA A 17 -1.51 -3.34 -6.40
C ALA A 17 -2.30 -2.18 -5.76
N LEU A 18 -3.32 -1.65 -6.45
CA LEU A 18 -4.21 -0.61 -5.92
C LEU A 18 -5.05 -1.12 -4.74
N ALA A 19 -5.59 -2.33 -4.83
CA ALA A 19 -6.33 -2.95 -3.74
C ALA A 19 -5.44 -3.13 -2.49
N LEU A 20 -4.20 -3.59 -2.67
CA LEU A 20 -3.25 -3.77 -1.57
C LEU A 20 -2.82 -2.43 -0.95
N THR A 21 -2.68 -1.38 -1.75
CA THR A 21 -2.31 -0.05 -1.25
C THR A 21 -3.47 0.65 -0.53
N LEU A 22 -4.70 0.52 -1.02
CA LEU A 22 -5.88 1.25 -0.50
C LEU A 22 -6.67 0.47 0.55
N ALA A 23 -6.94 -0.82 0.33
CA ALA A 23 -7.87 -1.60 1.15
C ALA A 23 -7.17 -2.29 2.33
N TRP A 24 -5.90 -2.65 2.20
CA TRP A 24 -5.22 -3.43 3.25
C TRP A 24 -5.02 -2.61 4.54
N PRO A 25 -5.65 -2.99 5.66
CA PRO A 25 -5.58 -2.22 6.89
C PRO A 25 -4.19 -2.31 7.53
N LEU A 26 -3.53 -1.16 7.65
CA LEU A 26 -2.24 -0.99 8.33
C LEU A 26 -2.42 -0.99 9.86
N GLY A 27 -2.60 -2.17 10.44
CA GLY A 27 -2.63 -2.34 11.89
C GLY A 27 -1.22 -2.33 12.51
N PRO A 28 -1.04 -1.82 13.75
CA PRO A 28 0.27 -1.78 14.42
C PRO A 28 0.84 -3.16 14.81
N ARG A 29 0.05 -4.24 14.69
CA ARG A 29 0.43 -5.62 15.05
C ARG A 29 0.31 -6.62 13.91
N ARG A 30 0.01 -6.19 12.69
CA ARG A 30 -0.28 -7.11 11.57
C ARG A 30 0.76 -6.97 10.46
N GLY A 31 1.68 -7.93 10.45
CA GLY A 31 2.44 -8.33 9.26
C GLY A 31 3.81 -7.67 9.09
N ASN A 32 4.65 -8.37 8.34
CA ASN A 32 5.97 -7.92 7.93
C ASN A 32 5.80 -6.79 6.90
N HIS A 33 5.80 -5.53 7.35
CA HIS A 33 5.49 -4.36 6.53
C HIS A 33 6.39 -4.24 5.30
N ILE A 34 7.65 -4.64 5.43
CA ILE A 34 8.65 -4.63 4.36
C ILE A 34 8.23 -5.57 3.23
N LEU A 35 7.79 -6.78 3.56
CA LEU A 35 7.38 -7.79 2.58
C LEU A 35 6.20 -7.28 1.74
N LEU A 36 5.23 -6.62 2.39
CA LEU A 36 4.07 -6.06 1.70
C LEU A 36 4.44 -4.88 0.78
N SER A 37 5.41 -4.05 1.20
CA SER A 37 5.97 -3.00 0.34
C SER A 37 6.67 -3.58 -0.90
N VAL A 38 7.46 -4.64 -0.72
CA VAL A 38 8.14 -5.33 -1.83
C VAL A 38 7.11 -5.93 -2.81
N ILE A 39 6.05 -6.56 -2.32
CA ILE A 39 4.97 -7.09 -3.17
C ILE A 39 4.29 -5.99 -3.98
N ILE A 40 4.00 -4.84 -3.37
CA ILE A 40 3.37 -3.71 -4.07
C ILE A 40 4.27 -3.22 -5.21
N VAL A 41 5.57 -3.04 -4.94
CA VAL A 41 6.54 -2.61 -5.97
C VAL A 41 6.65 -3.65 -7.09
N ALA A 42 6.71 -4.93 -6.74
CA ALA A 42 6.76 -6.02 -7.72
C ALA A 42 5.50 -6.06 -8.62
N LEU A 43 4.31 -5.86 -8.05
CA LEU A 43 3.07 -5.81 -8.81
C LEU A 43 3.00 -4.61 -9.77
N PHE A 44 3.50 -3.44 -9.37
CA PHE A 44 3.59 -2.27 -10.25
C PHE A 44 4.61 -2.46 -11.38
N LEU A 45 5.73 -3.13 -11.10
CA LEU A 45 6.71 -3.54 -12.12
C LEU A 45 6.09 -4.50 -13.15
N LEU A 46 5.40 -5.54 -12.70
CA LEU A 46 4.72 -6.50 -13.57
C LEU A 46 3.58 -5.85 -14.36
N ALA A 47 2.84 -4.92 -13.75
CA ALA A 47 1.82 -4.15 -14.42
C ALA A 47 2.43 -3.26 -15.51
N ALA A 48 3.49 -2.50 -15.21
CA ALA A 48 4.17 -1.63 -16.18
C ALA A 48 4.72 -2.42 -17.37
N TYR A 49 5.34 -3.58 -17.12
CA TYR A 49 5.88 -4.43 -18.18
C TYR A 49 4.80 -4.99 -19.12
N ASN A 50 3.62 -5.32 -18.61
CA ASN A 50 2.55 -5.93 -19.40
C ASN A 50 1.57 -4.92 -20.02
N LEU A 51 1.43 -3.72 -19.42
CA LEU A 51 0.49 -2.69 -19.90
C LEU A 51 1.12 -1.70 -20.86
N ILE A 52 2.44 -1.50 -20.83
CA ILE A 52 3.12 -0.58 -21.74
C ILE A 52 3.47 -1.36 -23.01
N PRO A 53 2.73 -1.16 -24.12
CA PRO A 53 3.06 -1.84 -25.37
C PRO A 53 4.38 -1.31 -25.91
N VAL A 54 5.11 -2.17 -26.62
CA VAL A 54 6.38 -1.84 -27.31
C VAL A 54 6.24 -0.67 -28.30
N THR A 55 5.01 -0.35 -28.71
CA THR A 55 4.69 0.80 -29.56
C THR A 55 4.85 2.15 -28.86
N TRP A 56 4.77 2.20 -27.53
CA TRP A 56 4.92 3.43 -26.74
C TRP A 56 6.37 3.67 -26.32
N ILE A 57 7.12 2.60 -26.04
CA ILE A 57 8.52 2.67 -25.66
C ILE A 57 9.26 1.62 -26.50
N PRO A 58 10.19 2.04 -27.39
CA PRO A 58 10.95 1.09 -28.20
C PRO A 58 11.68 0.10 -27.28
N THR A 59 11.77 -1.17 -27.70
CA THR A 59 12.37 -2.26 -26.92
C THR A 59 13.80 -1.97 -26.45
N THR A 60 14.53 -1.13 -27.18
CA THR A 60 15.87 -0.63 -26.85
C THR A 60 15.91 0.23 -25.57
N GLU A 61 14.77 0.75 -25.12
CA GLU A 61 14.64 1.60 -23.92
C GLU A 61 13.84 0.91 -22.81
N THR A 62 13.92 -0.41 -22.70
CA THR A 62 13.21 -1.21 -21.67
C THR A 62 13.50 -0.74 -20.24
N TRP A 63 14.67 -0.15 -20.00
CA TRP A 63 15.03 0.45 -18.71
C TRP A 63 14.06 1.58 -18.29
N LYS A 64 13.44 2.31 -19.22
CA LYS A 64 12.43 3.33 -18.93
C LYS A 64 11.14 2.73 -18.37
N VAL A 65 10.71 1.57 -18.91
CA VAL A 65 9.53 0.83 -18.40
C VAL A 65 9.75 0.39 -16.96
N ILE A 66 10.95 -0.12 -16.66
CA ILE A 66 11.35 -0.53 -15.31
C ILE A 66 11.36 0.69 -14.37
N LEU A 67 11.94 1.82 -14.78
CA LEU A 67 11.94 3.05 -13.99
C LEU A 67 10.52 3.56 -13.69
N ILE A 68 9.62 3.51 -14.67
CA ILE A 68 8.21 3.91 -14.48
C ILE A 68 7.53 2.97 -13.47
N GLY A 69 7.70 1.65 -13.63
CA GLY A 69 7.14 0.66 -12.71
C GLY A 69 7.66 0.81 -11.28
N VAL A 70 8.97 0.97 -11.11
CA VAL A 70 9.60 1.22 -9.80
C VAL A 70 9.13 2.55 -9.21
N GLY A 71 9.11 3.62 -10.01
CA GLY A 71 8.70 4.95 -9.57
C GLY A 71 7.25 4.99 -9.06
N LEU A 72 6.32 4.38 -9.81
CA LEU A 72 4.93 4.23 -9.38
C LEU A 72 4.80 3.34 -8.15
N GLY A 73 5.54 2.23 -8.09
CA GLY A 73 5.58 1.35 -6.92
C GLY A 73 6.04 2.08 -5.66
N LEU A 74 7.13 2.86 -5.75
CA LEU A 74 7.64 3.65 -4.63
C LEU A 74 6.68 4.75 -4.20
N LEU A 75 6.07 5.46 -5.15
CA LEU A 75 5.03 6.46 -4.84
C LEU A 75 3.85 5.84 -4.10
N ALA A 76 3.42 4.65 -4.51
CA ALA A 76 2.32 3.95 -3.86
C ALA A 76 2.68 3.52 -2.42
N VAL A 77 3.90 3.04 -2.19
CA VAL A 77 4.41 2.74 -0.84
C VAL A 77 4.47 4.01 0.02
N LEU A 78 5.01 5.10 -0.53
CA LEU A 78 5.10 6.39 0.18
C LEU A 78 3.71 6.92 0.55
N TYR A 79 2.75 6.89 -0.37
CA TYR A 79 1.36 7.27 -0.09
C TYR A 79 0.75 6.43 1.04
N ARG A 80 1.00 5.12 1.02
CA ARG A 80 0.53 4.18 2.05
C ARG A 80 1.13 4.51 3.42
N ASP A 81 2.41 4.86 3.48
CA ASP A 81 3.09 5.24 4.72
C ASP A 81 2.63 6.61 5.24
N VAL A 82 2.44 7.60 4.36
CA VAL A 82 1.87 8.91 4.72
C VAL A 82 0.47 8.74 5.29
N ARG A 83 -0.38 7.92 4.67
CA ARG A 83 -1.73 7.62 5.18
C ARG A 83 -1.68 6.97 6.57
N ARG A 84 -0.72 6.07 6.81
CA ARG A 84 -0.48 5.47 8.12
C ARG A 84 -0.07 6.53 9.15
N PHE A 85 0.87 7.39 8.77
CA PHE A 85 1.35 8.48 9.62
C PHE A 85 0.21 9.43 10.02
N LEU A 86 -0.62 9.84 9.06
CA LEU A 86 -1.80 10.69 9.31
C LEU A 86 -2.80 10.02 10.28
N ARG A 87 -3.09 8.72 10.11
CA ARG A 87 -3.96 7.98 11.04
C ARG A 87 -3.37 7.90 12.44
N TYR A 88 -2.06 7.67 12.55
CA TYR A 88 -1.36 7.65 13.82
C TYR A 88 -1.41 9.03 14.51
N PHE A 89 -1.12 10.10 13.76
CA PHE A 89 -1.21 11.48 14.25
C PHE A 89 -2.61 11.82 14.71
N ARG A 90 -3.64 11.53 13.92
CA ARG A 90 -5.05 11.73 14.31
C ARG A 90 -5.39 11.00 15.61
N ASN A 91 -4.96 9.75 15.75
CA ASN A 91 -5.18 8.98 16.97
C ASN A 91 -4.36 9.49 18.17
N LYS A 92 -3.20 10.13 17.94
CA LYS A 92 -2.40 10.75 19.01
C LYS A 92 -3.07 12.04 19.47
N VAL A 93 -3.43 12.92 18.52
CA VAL A 93 -4.16 14.16 18.77
C VAL A 93 -5.46 13.88 19.50
N TYR A 94 -6.30 12.96 18.99
CA TYR A 94 -7.57 12.60 19.63
C TYR A 94 -7.41 12.20 21.11
N ARG A 95 -6.34 11.48 21.44
CA ARG A 95 -6.05 11.07 22.84
C ARG A 95 -5.61 12.23 23.74
N VAL A 96 -5.01 13.27 23.17
CA VAL A 96 -4.58 14.47 23.91
C VAL A 96 -5.75 15.43 24.08
N THR A 97 -6.57 15.63 23.05
CA THR A 97 -7.61 16.66 23.04
C THR A 97 -8.92 16.22 23.71
N HIS A 98 -9.24 14.92 23.78
CA HIS A 98 -10.50 14.46 24.38
C HIS A 98 -10.35 14.08 25.86
N PRO A 99 -10.86 14.86 26.82
CA PRO A 99 -10.77 14.54 28.25
C PRO A 99 -11.49 13.23 28.61
N TYR A 100 -12.58 12.90 27.91
CA TYR A 100 -13.31 11.64 28.10
C TYR A 100 -12.49 10.39 27.75
N TYR A 101 -11.46 10.51 26.89
CA TYR A 101 -10.58 9.39 26.58
C TYR A 101 -9.80 8.93 27.82
N TRP A 102 -9.35 9.87 28.65
CA TRP A 102 -8.63 9.59 29.88
C TRP A 102 -9.54 8.99 30.96
N TYR A 103 -10.75 9.54 31.13
CA TYR A 103 -11.75 8.99 32.05
C TYR A 103 -12.12 7.55 31.68
N GLY A 104 -12.43 7.26 30.42
CA GLY A 104 -12.78 5.90 29.97
C GLY A 104 -11.64 4.88 30.07
N ARG A 105 -10.38 5.34 30.12
CA ARG A 105 -9.19 4.48 30.33
C ARG A 105 -8.96 4.17 31.80
N TYR A 106 -9.22 5.13 32.68
CA TYR A 106 -9.13 4.97 34.13
C TYR A 106 -10.13 3.93 34.66
N TYR A 107 -11.41 4.04 34.25
CA TYR A 107 -12.44 3.07 34.65
C TYR A 107 -12.19 1.66 34.11
N ARG A 108 -11.63 1.52 32.91
CA ARG A 108 -11.26 0.22 32.33
C ARG A 108 -10.10 -0.46 33.06
N ARG A 109 -9.16 0.29 33.65
CA ARG A 109 -8.08 -0.29 34.47
C ARG A 109 -8.61 -0.85 35.79
N ARG A 110 -9.50 -0.12 36.47
CA ARG A 110 -10.07 -0.56 37.76
C ARG A 110 -10.83 -1.88 37.66
N ARG A 111 -11.56 -2.14 36.57
CA ARG A 111 -12.32 -3.39 36.38
C ARG A 111 -11.49 -4.66 36.14
N ARG A 112 -10.18 -4.56 35.90
CA ARG A 112 -9.30 -5.74 35.72
C ARG A 112 -8.54 -6.13 36.98
N SER A 113 -8.63 -5.32 38.03
CA SER A 113 -7.92 -5.53 39.29
C SER A 113 -8.81 -6.11 40.40
N TYR A 114 -10.10 -6.32 40.11
CA TYR A 114 -11.06 -7.09 40.90
C TYR A 114 -11.36 -8.37 40.16
#